data_AF-F5J0N5-F1
#
_entry.id   AF-F5J0N5-F1
#
_cell.length_a   1.000
_cell.length_b   1.000
_cell.length_c   1.000
_cell.angle_alpha   90.00
_cell.angle_beta   90.00
_cell.angle_gamma   90.00
#
_symmetry.space_group_name_H-M   'P 1'
#
loop_
_entity.id
_entity.type
_entity.pdbx_description
1 polymer ?
#
loop_
_entity_poly.entity_id
_entity_poly.type
_entity_poly.pdbx_seq_one_letter_code
_entity_poly.pdbx_strand_id
1 'polypeptide(L)'
;MKSYLSLVLSLLFSTLYAGAQDMTYPSGVRKLMQAYPSRVKGYDGSSLIMYDGSKIRYDEGGQKSHSELMNSSDLGDIFTYDYKQGELKNIPKNHDPGRIRNEELLKKMYGSTPSEVQQNLVTITWCPDLINQKLRVTNINGVDKQLQKISDELDKYPELKDYLLSAGTFNWRKVRGTDRLSSHSFGTAIDLNVKYSNYWQWDCRCTSEDIAVKYKNRIPQQIVDIFEKHGFIWGGKWYHYDTMHFEYRPELLIED
;
A
#
# COMPACT_ATOMS: atom_id res chain seq x y z
N MET A 1 -10.61 -5.33 -56.86
CA MET A 1 -9.80 -4.91 -55.70
C MET A 1 -10.68 -4.97 -54.46
N LYS A 2 -10.38 -5.88 -53.53
CA LYS A 2 -11.20 -6.17 -52.35
C LYS A 2 -10.69 -5.38 -51.14
N SER A 3 -11.62 -4.66 -50.50
CA SER A 3 -11.83 -4.52 -49.04
C SER A 3 -10.62 -4.34 -48.12
N TYR A 4 -10.31 -3.09 -47.74
CA TYR A 4 -9.49 -2.75 -46.57
C TYR A 4 -9.99 -1.47 -45.85
N LEU A 5 -11.31 -1.33 -45.60
CA LEU A 5 -11.83 -0.10 -44.96
C LEU A 5 -12.84 -0.32 -43.82
N SER A 6 -12.76 -1.44 -43.08
CA SER A 6 -13.69 -1.68 -41.95
C SER A 6 -13.04 -2.07 -40.61
N LEU A 7 -11.71 -2.04 -40.48
CA LEU A 7 -11.05 -2.47 -39.23
C LEU A 7 -10.56 -1.32 -38.31
N VAL A 8 -10.51 -0.07 -38.79
CA VAL A 8 -9.94 1.05 -38.03
C VAL A 8 -11.00 1.79 -37.20
N LEU A 9 -12.28 1.74 -37.59
CA LEU A 9 -13.35 2.50 -36.92
C LEU A 9 -13.86 1.82 -35.62
N SER A 10 -13.80 0.49 -35.54
CA SER A 10 -14.24 -0.28 -34.37
C SER A 10 -13.27 -0.20 -33.18
N LEU A 11 -11.97 -0.05 -33.43
CA LEU A 11 -10.95 0.19 -32.39
C LEU A 11 -11.03 1.59 -31.76
N LEU A 12 -11.39 2.61 -32.53
CA LEU A 12 -11.59 3.99 -32.02
C LEU A 12 -12.88 4.11 -31.20
N PHE A 13 -13.95 3.43 -31.59
CA PHE A 13 -15.20 3.42 -30.81
C PHE A 13 -15.10 2.66 -29.48
N SER A 14 -14.38 1.54 -29.45
CA SER A 14 -14.19 0.75 -28.24
C SER A 14 -13.29 1.43 -27.20
N THR A 15 -12.27 2.17 -27.65
CA THR A 15 -11.40 2.96 -26.76
C THR A 15 -12.11 4.19 -26.16
N LEU A 16 -12.95 4.88 -26.94
CA LEU A 16 -13.79 5.97 -26.45
C LEU A 16 -14.87 5.51 -25.45
N TYR A 17 -15.49 4.34 -25.67
CA TYR A 17 -16.49 3.79 -24.74
C TYR A 17 -15.87 3.35 -23.41
N ALA A 18 -14.70 2.71 -23.45
CA ALA A 18 -14.00 2.31 -22.23
C ALA A 18 -13.59 3.53 -21.38
N GLY A 19 -13.03 4.56 -22.01
CA GLY A 19 -12.64 5.80 -21.31
C GLY A 19 -13.82 6.61 -20.75
N ALA A 20 -15.00 6.57 -21.40
CA ALA A 20 -16.21 7.20 -20.88
C ALA A 20 -16.83 6.41 -19.72
N GLN A 21 -16.70 5.08 -19.70
CA GLN A 21 -17.21 4.22 -18.64
C GLN A 21 -16.36 4.33 -17.36
N ASP A 22 -15.04 4.48 -17.48
CA ASP A 22 -14.13 4.68 -16.35
C ASP A 22 -14.43 5.97 -15.55
N MET A 23 -14.91 7.03 -16.20
CA MET A 23 -15.30 8.28 -15.53
C MET A 23 -16.60 8.19 -14.71
N THR A 24 -17.35 7.08 -14.82
CA THR A 24 -18.59 6.84 -14.05
C THR A 24 -18.38 5.99 -12.80
N TYR A 25 -17.20 5.40 -12.62
CA TYR A 25 -16.91 4.57 -11.47
C TYR A 25 -16.63 5.42 -10.22
N PRO A 26 -16.98 4.93 -9.02
CA PRO A 26 -16.55 5.56 -7.77
C PRO A 26 -15.03 5.80 -7.76
N SER A 27 -14.60 6.92 -7.19
CA SER A 27 -13.17 7.30 -7.11
C SER A 27 -12.29 6.14 -6.62
N GLY A 28 -12.66 5.51 -5.50
CA GLY A 28 -11.89 4.38 -4.94
C GLY A 28 -11.78 3.18 -5.89
N VAL A 29 -12.81 2.91 -6.68
CA VAL A 29 -12.77 1.86 -7.72
C VAL A 29 -11.76 2.21 -8.81
N ARG A 30 -11.78 3.46 -9.32
CA ARG A 30 -10.81 3.92 -10.32
C ARG A 30 -9.37 3.78 -9.80
N LYS A 31 -9.12 4.23 -8.56
CA LYS A 31 -7.80 4.13 -7.91
C LYS A 31 -7.35 2.68 -7.78
N LEU A 32 -8.23 1.75 -7.37
CA LEU A 32 -7.90 0.32 -7.30
C LEU A 32 -7.58 -0.30 -8.68
N MET A 33 -8.36 0.05 -9.71
CA MET A 33 -8.14 -0.43 -11.08
C MET A 33 -6.81 0.08 -11.64
N GLN A 34 -6.49 1.35 -11.42
CA GLN A 34 -5.24 1.96 -11.87
C GLN A 34 -4.02 1.46 -11.09
N ALA A 35 -4.16 1.24 -9.78
CA ALA A 35 -3.09 0.74 -8.91
C ALA A 35 -2.75 -0.74 -9.18
N TYR A 36 -3.76 -1.54 -9.54
CA TYR A 36 -3.65 -2.99 -9.64
C TYR A 36 -4.15 -3.55 -10.99
N PRO A 37 -3.63 -3.05 -12.13
CA PRO A 37 -4.21 -3.33 -13.45
C PRO A 37 -4.03 -4.77 -13.93
N SER A 38 -3.18 -5.57 -13.28
CA SER A 38 -3.01 -7.00 -13.57
C SER A 38 -3.83 -7.91 -12.66
N ARG A 39 -4.54 -7.34 -11.67
CA ARG A 39 -5.33 -8.06 -10.66
C ARG A 39 -6.80 -7.72 -10.70
N VAL A 40 -7.09 -6.46 -10.95
CA VAL A 40 -8.44 -5.91 -11.05
C VAL A 40 -8.83 -5.81 -12.52
N LYS A 41 -9.87 -6.53 -12.89
CA LYS A 41 -10.39 -6.60 -14.27
C LYS A 41 -11.38 -5.47 -14.57
N GLY A 42 -12.15 -5.02 -13.58
CA GLY A 42 -13.15 -3.98 -13.77
C GLY A 42 -14.12 -3.84 -12.60
N TYR A 43 -15.26 -3.22 -12.86
CA TYR A 43 -16.33 -2.98 -11.90
C TYR A 43 -17.70 -3.18 -12.57
N ASP A 44 -18.63 -3.86 -11.88
CA ASP A 44 -19.96 -4.17 -12.44
C ASP A 44 -21.10 -3.25 -11.96
N GLY A 45 -20.77 -2.16 -11.27
CA GLY A 45 -21.74 -1.27 -10.64
C GLY A 45 -22.04 -1.60 -9.17
N SER A 46 -21.54 -2.73 -8.66
CA SER A 46 -21.68 -3.12 -7.25
C SER A 46 -20.41 -3.70 -6.64
N SER A 47 -19.59 -4.37 -7.45
CA SER A 47 -18.44 -5.13 -6.99
C SER A 47 -17.25 -4.93 -7.91
N LEU A 48 -16.07 -4.90 -7.30
CA LEU A 48 -14.81 -5.00 -8.00
C LEU A 48 -14.67 -6.43 -8.56
N ILE A 49 -14.35 -6.54 -9.85
CA ILE A 49 -14.17 -7.82 -10.54
C ILE A 49 -12.67 -8.11 -10.64
N MET A 50 -12.24 -9.25 -10.14
CA MET A 50 -10.86 -9.72 -10.20
C MET A 50 -10.63 -10.57 -11.47
N TYR A 51 -9.37 -10.69 -11.92
CA TYR A 51 -9.05 -11.51 -13.11
C TYR A 51 -9.29 -13.01 -12.93
N ASP A 52 -9.33 -13.52 -11.69
CA ASP A 52 -9.74 -14.90 -11.39
C ASP A 52 -11.27 -15.12 -11.47
N GLY A 53 -12.03 -14.07 -11.82
CA GLY A 53 -13.49 -14.10 -11.91
C GLY A 53 -14.21 -13.85 -10.59
N SER A 54 -13.50 -13.81 -9.47
CA SER A 54 -14.09 -13.48 -8.18
C SER A 54 -14.46 -12.00 -8.08
N LYS A 55 -15.35 -11.70 -7.14
CA LYS A 55 -15.89 -10.35 -6.92
C LYS A 55 -15.70 -9.92 -5.47
N ILE A 56 -15.44 -8.64 -5.25
CA ILE A 56 -15.38 -8.02 -3.92
C ILE A 56 -16.41 -6.89 -3.89
N ARG A 57 -17.36 -6.95 -2.97
CA ARG A 57 -18.38 -5.90 -2.83
C ARG A 57 -17.73 -4.55 -2.55
N TYR A 58 -18.24 -3.51 -3.20
CA TYR A 58 -17.81 -2.14 -2.97
C TYR A 58 -19.01 -1.31 -2.50
N ASP A 59 -18.90 -0.78 -1.28
CA ASP A 59 -19.75 0.28 -0.76
C ASP A 59 -18.85 1.49 -0.49
N GLU A 60 -19.34 2.70 -0.77
CA GLU A 60 -18.59 3.92 -0.51
C GLU A 60 -18.44 4.15 1.01
N GLY A 61 -17.22 4.48 1.44
CA GLY A 61 -16.87 4.57 2.85
C GLY A 61 -17.31 5.88 3.53
N GLY A 62 -16.95 6.02 4.80
CA GLY A 62 -16.96 7.32 5.51
C GLY A 62 -18.06 7.54 6.56
N GLN A 63 -18.93 6.57 6.82
CA GLN A 63 -19.98 6.68 7.85
C GLN A 63 -19.61 6.01 9.19
N LYS A 64 -18.49 5.29 9.25
CA LYS A 64 -18.09 4.46 10.40
C LYS A 64 -17.20 5.22 11.37
N SER A 65 -17.28 4.88 12.65
CA SER A 65 -16.32 5.34 13.67
C SER A 65 -14.92 4.77 13.42
N HIS A 66 -13.88 5.35 14.02
CA HIS A 66 -12.50 4.87 13.86
C HIS A 66 -12.33 3.38 14.22
N SER A 67 -12.96 2.93 15.30
CA SER A 67 -12.87 1.53 15.75
C SER A 67 -13.55 0.57 14.77
N GLU A 68 -14.69 0.98 14.19
CA GLU A 68 -15.39 0.21 13.16
C GLU A 68 -14.57 0.17 11.86
N LEU A 69 -13.98 1.28 11.44
CA LEU A 69 -13.13 1.36 10.26
C LEU A 69 -11.92 0.43 10.36
N MET A 70 -11.30 0.32 11.54
CA MET A 70 -10.17 -0.60 11.73
C MET A 70 -10.55 -2.06 11.49
N ASN A 71 -11.80 -2.46 11.71
CA ASN A 71 -12.25 -3.83 11.52
C ASN A 71 -13.16 -4.00 10.29
N SER A 72 -13.29 -2.98 9.46
CA SER A 72 -14.19 -3.00 8.32
C SER A 72 -13.71 -3.96 7.23
N SER A 73 -14.65 -4.72 6.67
CA SER A 73 -14.47 -5.49 5.45
C SER A 73 -14.90 -4.73 4.20
N ASP A 74 -15.40 -3.51 4.32
CA ASP A 74 -15.92 -2.77 3.18
C ASP A 74 -14.78 -2.16 2.38
N LEU A 75 -14.74 -2.47 1.09
CA LEU A 75 -13.62 -2.10 0.22
C LEU A 75 -13.41 -0.58 0.10
N GLY A 76 -14.49 0.20 0.08
CA GLY A 76 -14.42 1.65 -0.03
C GLY A 76 -13.86 2.34 1.21
N ASP A 77 -13.91 1.71 2.39
CA ASP A 77 -13.40 2.32 3.63
C ASP A 77 -11.88 2.52 3.61
N ILE A 78 -11.16 1.81 2.73
CA ILE A 78 -9.72 2.03 2.48
C ILE A 78 -9.42 3.52 2.24
N PHE A 79 -10.34 4.23 1.59
CA PHE A 79 -10.19 5.62 1.17
C PHE A 79 -10.74 6.64 2.18
N THR A 80 -11.13 6.22 3.38
CA THR A 80 -11.68 7.13 4.40
C THR A 80 -10.66 8.19 4.86
N TYR A 81 -9.38 7.84 4.85
CA TYR A 81 -8.30 8.72 5.28
C TYR A 81 -7.39 9.04 4.11
N ASP A 82 -7.42 10.29 3.66
CA ASP A 82 -6.51 10.77 2.62
C ASP A 82 -5.05 10.64 3.06
N TYR A 83 -4.22 10.09 2.18
CA TYR A 83 -2.77 10.11 2.32
C TYR A 83 -2.20 11.26 1.49
N LYS A 84 -1.53 12.21 2.16
CA LYS A 84 -0.89 13.35 1.50
C LYS A 84 0.62 13.14 1.45
N GLN A 85 1.21 13.21 0.26
CA GLN A 85 2.66 13.08 0.07
C GLN A 85 3.43 14.29 0.65
N GLY A 86 4.73 14.10 0.89
CA GLY A 86 5.66 15.12 1.37
C GLY A 86 5.62 15.35 2.88
N GLU A 87 6.00 16.56 3.30
CA GLU A 87 6.16 16.88 4.72
C GLU A 87 4.87 16.74 5.53
N LEU A 88 5.02 16.13 6.71
CA LEU A 88 3.95 16.04 7.68
C LEU A 88 3.76 17.38 8.40
N LYS A 89 2.63 18.05 8.16
CA LYS A 89 2.28 19.32 8.82
C LYS A 89 1.61 19.10 10.17
N ASN A 90 0.52 18.33 10.17
CA ASN A 90 -0.28 18.01 11.34
C ASN A 90 -0.96 16.65 11.12
N ILE A 91 -1.11 15.87 12.19
CA ILE A 91 -1.88 14.62 12.17
C ILE A 91 -3.14 14.82 13.01
N PRO A 92 -4.34 14.87 12.42
CA PRO A 92 -5.59 14.89 13.17
C PRO A 92 -5.74 13.65 14.05
N LYS A 93 -6.47 13.77 15.18
CA LYS A 93 -6.75 12.62 16.06
C LYS A 93 -7.41 11.51 15.24
N ASN A 94 -6.93 10.27 15.42
CA ASN A 94 -7.43 9.06 14.75
C ASN A 94 -7.30 9.06 13.22
N HIS A 95 -6.54 9.99 12.62
CA HIS A 95 -6.26 9.99 11.20
C HIS A 95 -5.07 9.07 10.91
N ASP A 96 -5.37 7.89 10.39
CA ASP A 96 -4.42 6.80 10.19
C ASP A 96 -4.41 6.32 8.72
N PRO A 97 -3.94 7.15 7.77
CA PRO A 97 -4.09 6.86 6.34
C PRO A 97 -3.35 5.58 5.95
N GLY A 98 -4.09 4.62 5.39
CA GLY A 98 -3.60 3.28 5.04
C GLY A 98 -3.70 2.22 6.13
N ARG A 99 -4.03 2.54 7.40
CA ARG A 99 -4.28 1.48 8.41
C ARG A 99 -5.57 0.69 8.16
N ILE A 100 -6.53 1.26 7.42
CA ILE A 100 -7.72 0.58 6.92
C ILE A 100 -7.34 -0.26 5.70
N ARG A 101 -7.65 -1.55 5.75
CA ARG A 101 -7.28 -2.54 4.73
C ARG A 101 -8.44 -3.48 4.49
N ASN A 102 -8.58 -3.95 3.26
CA ASN A 102 -9.47 -5.04 2.92
C ASN A 102 -8.65 -6.34 2.80
N GLU A 103 -8.74 -7.23 3.80
CA GLU A 103 -7.95 -8.46 3.83
C GLU A 103 -8.32 -9.42 2.68
N GLU A 104 -9.59 -9.43 2.24
CA GLU A 104 -10.03 -10.22 1.09
C GLU A 104 -9.29 -9.82 -0.19
N LEU A 105 -9.20 -8.53 -0.49
CA LEU A 105 -8.47 -7.98 -1.63
C LEU A 105 -6.99 -8.37 -1.55
N LEU A 106 -6.35 -8.18 -0.39
CA LEU A 106 -4.93 -8.52 -0.21
C LEU A 106 -4.68 -10.01 -0.44
N LYS A 107 -5.53 -10.88 0.12
CA LYS A 107 -5.43 -12.34 -0.07
C LYS A 107 -5.61 -12.75 -1.52
N LYS A 108 -6.58 -12.15 -2.24
CA LYS A 108 -6.82 -12.42 -3.67
C LYS A 108 -5.66 -11.97 -4.55
N MET A 109 -4.96 -10.89 -4.18
CA MET A 109 -3.81 -10.41 -4.94
C MET A 109 -2.53 -11.19 -4.63
N TYR A 110 -2.21 -11.35 -3.34
CA TYR A 110 -0.86 -11.73 -2.89
C TYR A 110 -0.77 -13.18 -2.36
N GLY A 111 -1.90 -13.82 -2.04
CA GLY A 111 -1.97 -15.17 -1.46
C GLY A 111 -2.77 -15.21 -0.16
N SER A 112 -3.53 -16.28 0.02
CA SER A 112 -4.39 -16.52 1.19
C SER A 112 -3.71 -17.32 2.30
N THR A 113 -2.57 -17.94 2.01
CA THR A 113 -1.79 -18.74 2.95
C THR A 113 -0.30 -18.32 2.96
N PRO A 114 0.46 -18.63 4.03
CA PRO A 114 1.89 -18.35 4.06
C PRO A 114 2.64 -18.98 2.89
N SER A 115 2.26 -20.21 2.50
CA SER A 115 2.88 -20.95 1.41
C SER A 115 2.65 -20.27 0.06
N GLU A 116 1.41 -19.84 -0.22
CA GLU A 116 1.07 -19.11 -1.45
C GLU A 116 1.84 -17.79 -1.56
N VAL A 117 1.95 -17.02 -0.47
CA VAL A 117 2.74 -15.78 -0.50
C VAL A 117 4.22 -16.10 -0.73
N GLN A 118 4.77 -17.10 -0.02
CA GLN A 118 6.18 -17.47 -0.12
C GLN A 118 6.62 -17.87 -1.54
N GLN A 119 5.73 -18.47 -2.33
CA GLN A 119 6.00 -18.84 -3.73
C GLN A 119 6.24 -17.61 -4.64
N ASN A 120 5.69 -16.46 -4.27
CA ASN A 120 5.83 -15.21 -5.02
C ASN A 120 6.94 -14.31 -4.47
N LEU A 121 7.63 -14.70 -3.40
CA LEU A 121 8.73 -13.91 -2.85
C LEU A 121 10.00 -14.11 -3.67
N VAL A 122 10.58 -12.99 -4.11
CA VAL A 122 11.89 -12.92 -4.75
C VAL A 122 12.90 -12.23 -3.82
N THR A 123 14.18 -12.48 -4.04
CA THR A 123 15.26 -11.85 -3.27
C THR A 123 15.80 -10.65 -4.03
N ILE A 124 15.79 -9.47 -3.39
CA ILE A 124 16.51 -8.28 -3.85
C ILE A 124 17.76 -8.02 -3.00
N THR A 125 18.67 -7.20 -3.50
CA THR A 125 19.82 -6.70 -2.71
C THR A 125 19.53 -5.26 -2.34
N TRP A 126 19.32 -5.01 -1.05
CA TRP A 126 18.97 -3.71 -0.50
C TRP A 126 20.22 -2.88 -0.22
N CYS A 127 20.24 -1.68 -0.81
CA CYS A 127 21.33 -0.71 -0.80
C CYS A 127 22.69 -1.41 -0.95
N PRO A 128 22.99 -2.03 -2.12
CA PRO A 128 24.15 -2.91 -2.30
C PRO A 128 25.49 -2.30 -1.90
N ASP A 129 25.66 -0.98 -2.02
CA ASP A 129 26.91 -0.29 -1.67
C ASP A 129 26.93 0.14 -0.19
N LEU A 130 25.80 0.62 0.34
CA LEU A 130 25.74 1.13 1.72
C LEU A 130 25.48 0.06 2.79
N ILE A 131 24.61 -0.91 2.49
CA ILE A 131 24.06 -1.90 3.44
C ILE A 131 24.30 -3.35 3.02
N ASN A 132 24.07 -3.69 1.74
CA ASN A 132 24.21 -5.03 1.17
C ASN A 132 23.39 -6.12 1.88
N GLN A 133 22.11 -5.87 2.15
CA GLN A 133 21.22 -6.83 2.82
C GLN A 133 20.32 -7.56 1.81
N LYS A 134 20.19 -8.88 1.93
CA LYS A 134 19.23 -9.65 1.11
C LYS A 134 17.84 -9.58 1.73
N LEU A 135 16.86 -9.12 0.96
CA LEU A 135 15.48 -8.99 1.39
C LEU A 135 14.57 -9.86 0.52
N ARG A 136 13.60 -10.55 1.14
CA ARG A 136 12.57 -11.32 0.43
C ARG A 136 11.28 -10.50 0.35
N VAL A 137 10.84 -10.18 -0.85
CA VAL A 137 9.65 -9.36 -1.11
C VAL A 137 8.83 -9.94 -2.25
N THR A 138 7.53 -9.65 -2.28
CA THR A 138 6.65 -10.20 -3.31
C THR A 138 6.96 -9.61 -4.68
N ASN A 139 6.93 -10.42 -5.74
CA ASN A 139 7.01 -9.93 -7.12
C ASN A 139 5.64 -9.48 -7.69
N ILE A 140 4.57 -9.72 -6.93
CA ILE A 140 3.22 -9.38 -7.33
C ILE A 140 3.05 -7.87 -7.34
N ASN A 141 2.34 -7.36 -8.34
CA ASN A 141 2.13 -5.92 -8.58
C ASN A 141 3.44 -5.12 -8.72
N GLY A 142 4.57 -5.79 -8.96
CA GLY A 142 5.89 -5.17 -9.13
C GLY A 142 6.48 -4.58 -7.86
N VAL A 143 6.04 -5.03 -6.67
CA VAL A 143 6.54 -4.55 -5.38
C VAL A 143 8.06 -4.69 -5.28
N ASP A 144 8.61 -5.85 -5.66
CA ASP A 144 10.05 -6.11 -5.78
C ASP A 144 10.78 -5.07 -6.62
N LYS A 145 10.22 -4.71 -7.78
CA LYS A 145 10.80 -3.73 -8.71
C LYS A 145 10.76 -2.32 -8.15
N GLN A 146 9.67 -1.94 -7.49
CA GLN A 146 9.57 -0.62 -6.86
C GLN A 146 10.52 -0.51 -5.67
N LEU A 147 10.63 -1.56 -4.85
CA LEU A 147 11.57 -1.58 -3.74
C LEU A 147 13.03 -1.63 -4.20
N GLN A 148 13.34 -2.28 -5.33
CA GLN A 148 14.67 -2.19 -5.93
C GLN A 148 14.99 -0.76 -6.39
N LYS A 149 14.05 -0.02 -7.00
CA LYS A 149 14.27 1.39 -7.35
C LYS A 149 14.53 2.26 -6.12
N ILE A 150 13.76 2.06 -5.05
CA ILE A 150 13.98 2.73 -3.77
C ILE A 150 15.39 2.40 -3.25
N SER A 151 15.77 1.13 -3.25
CA SER A 151 17.10 0.65 -2.85
C SER A 151 18.20 1.37 -3.64
N ASP A 152 18.12 1.37 -4.96
CA ASP A 152 19.12 1.96 -5.85
C ASP A 152 19.23 3.49 -5.70
N GLU A 153 18.12 4.15 -5.35
CA GLU A 153 18.09 5.58 -5.09
C GLU A 153 18.68 5.92 -3.71
N LEU A 154 18.30 5.18 -2.66
CA LEU A 154 18.81 5.37 -1.30
C LEU A 154 20.31 5.08 -1.19
N ASP A 155 20.86 4.19 -2.02
CA ASP A 155 22.28 3.86 -2.07
C ASP A 155 23.17 5.06 -2.44
N LYS A 156 22.59 6.11 -3.02
CA LYS A 156 23.28 7.34 -3.42
C LYS A 156 23.44 8.36 -2.29
N TYR A 157 22.87 8.09 -1.12
CA TYR A 157 22.81 9.02 0.01
C TYR A 157 23.50 8.42 1.25
N PRO A 158 24.84 8.41 1.29
CA PRO A 158 25.60 7.81 2.39
C PRO A 158 25.28 8.42 3.77
N GLU A 159 24.82 9.66 3.83
CA GLU A 159 24.35 10.34 5.03
C GLU A 159 23.09 9.69 5.65
N LEU A 160 22.31 8.96 4.85
CA LEU A 160 21.11 8.25 5.30
C LEU A 160 21.42 6.83 5.79
N LYS A 161 22.62 6.30 5.56
CA LYS A 161 23.01 4.90 5.80
C LYS A 161 22.53 4.33 7.13
N ASP A 162 22.67 5.11 8.21
CA ASP A 162 22.29 4.69 9.56
C ASP A 162 20.81 4.30 9.68
N TYR A 163 19.93 4.88 8.87
CA TYR A 163 18.50 4.60 8.86
C TYR A 163 18.11 3.41 7.98
N LEU A 164 18.99 2.98 7.06
CA LEU A 164 18.63 2.08 5.96
C LEU A 164 18.72 0.59 6.29
N LEU A 165 19.24 0.20 7.46
CA LEU A 165 19.25 -1.21 7.83
C LEU A 165 17.81 -1.75 7.93
N SER A 166 17.47 -2.82 7.20
CA SER A 166 16.13 -3.39 7.28
C SER A 166 15.96 -4.20 8.56
N ALA A 167 14.84 -3.97 9.24
CA ALA A 167 14.36 -4.75 10.37
C ALA A 167 13.42 -5.91 9.96
N GLY A 168 13.12 -6.05 8.68
CA GLY A 168 12.32 -7.15 8.14
C GLY A 168 11.36 -6.74 7.03
N THR A 169 10.96 -7.71 6.22
CA THR A 169 10.04 -7.55 5.08
C THR A 169 8.90 -8.55 5.11
N PHE A 170 9.19 -9.85 4.95
CA PHE A 170 8.17 -10.90 5.05
C PHE A 170 8.12 -11.53 6.45
N ASN A 171 6.92 -11.52 7.05
CA ASN A 171 6.60 -12.27 8.26
C ASN A 171 5.09 -12.50 8.31
N TRP A 172 4.65 -13.76 8.15
CA TRP A 172 3.23 -14.11 8.23
C TRP A 172 2.73 -14.03 9.67
N ARG A 173 2.04 -12.93 10.00
CA ARG A 173 1.56 -12.65 11.36
C ARG A 173 0.37 -11.71 11.36
N LYS A 174 -0.40 -11.76 12.45
CA LYS A 174 -1.39 -10.75 12.77
C LYS A 174 -0.73 -9.44 13.24
N VAL A 175 -1.42 -8.33 13.07
CA VAL A 175 -1.07 -7.06 13.72
C VAL A 175 -1.32 -7.22 15.23
N ARG A 176 -0.37 -6.76 16.04
CA ARG A 176 -0.42 -6.92 17.50
C ARG A 176 -1.72 -6.34 18.05
N GLY A 177 -2.45 -7.15 18.83
CA GLY A 177 -3.71 -6.76 19.45
C GLY A 177 -4.93 -6.79 18.52
N THR A 178 -4.82 -7.38 17.33
CA THR A 178 -5.93 -7.50 16.37
C THR A 178 -5.96 -8.88 15.70
N ASP A 179 -7.06 -9.20 15.02
CA ASP A 179 -7.17 -10.42 14.22
C ASP A 179 -6.76 -10.27 12.75
N ARG A 180 -6.35 -9.06 12.34
CA ARG A 180 -6.01 -8.70 10.97
C ARG A 180 -4.58 -9.11 10.63
N LEU A 181 -4.35 -9.61 9.41
CA LEU A 181 -2.99 -9.83 8.92
C LEU A 181 -2.22 -8.51 8.76
N SER A 182 -0.94 -8.53 9.13
CA SER A 182 -0.02 -7.43 8.84
C SER A 182 0.35 -7.41 7.35
N SER A 183 0.64 -6.23 6.79
CA SER A 183 1.18 -6.08 5.42
C SER A 183 2.48 -6.88 5.20
N HIS A 184 3.29 -7.09 6.26
CA HIS A 184 4.43 -8.01 6.20
C HIS A 184 4.05 -9.45 5.81
N SER A 185 2.82 -9.88 6.09
CA SER A 185 2.33 -11.21 5.72
C SER A 185 2.21 -11.39 4.21
N PHE A 186 2.11 -10.30 3.45
CA PHE A 186 1.97 -10.32 1.99
C PHE A 186 3.29 -9.99 1.27
N GLY A 187 4.37 -9.74 2.02
CA GLY A 187 5.66 -9.33 1.46
C GLY A 187 5.63 -7.95 0.78
N THR A 188 4.68 -7.10 1.17
CA THR A 188 4.42 -5.76 0.61
C THR A 188 4.95 -4.63 1.50
N ALA A 189 5.62 -4.95 2.60
CA ALA A 189 6.10 -3.99 3.57
C ALA A 189 7.58 -4.20 3.91
N ILE A 190 8.21 -3.14 4.41
CA ILE A 190 9.56 -3.13 4.95
C ILE A 190 9.59 -2.25 6.20
N ASP A 191 10.26 -2.74 7.24
CA ASP A 191 10.60 -1.93 8.41
C ASP A 191 12.07 -1.48 8.31
N LEU A 192 12.33 -0.20 8.56
CA LEU A 192 13.66 0.41 8.59
C LEU A 192 14.14 0.69 10.03
N ASN A 193 15.42 0.42 10.24
CA ASN A 193 16.18 0.45 11.48
C ASN A 193 15.42 0.89 12.75
N VAL A 194 15.03 -0.11 13.56
CA VAL A 194 14.31 0.09 14.84
C VAL A 194 15.01 1.08 15.79
N LYS A 195 16.35 1.14 15.79
CA LYS A 195 17.12 2.05 16.67
C LYS A 195 16.79 3.52 16.41
N TYR A 196 16.49 3.88 15.17
CA TYR A 196 16.16 5.23 14.74
C TYR A 196 14.66 5.45 14.53
N SER A 197 13.82 4.50 14.97
CA SER A 197 12.38 4.57 14.80
C SER A 197 11.66 4.82 16.12
N ASN A 198 10.40 5.19 16.02
CA ASN A 198 9.48 5.48 17.10
C ASN A 198 8.16 4.78 16.80
N TYR A 199 7.56 4.19 17.83
CA TYR A 199 6.27 3.53 17.72
C TYR A 199 5.40 3.95 18.90
N TRP A 200 4.15 4.33 18.61
CA TRP A 200 3.26 4.93 19.60
C TRP A 200 3.06 4.04 20.85
N GLN A 201 2.97 2.71 20.69
CA GLN A 201 2.82 1.81 21.85
C GLN A 201 4.07 1.72 22.71
N TRP A 202 5.26 1.88 22.12
CA TRP A 202 6.51 1.92 22.89
C TRP A 202 6.59 3.21 23.71
N ASP A 203 6.17 4.32 23.10
CA ASP A 203 6.19 5.63 23.73
C ASP A 203 5.13 5.77 24.84
N CYS A 204 3.89 5.31 24.62
CA CYS A 204 2.83 5.34 25.63
C CYS A 204 2.87 4.18 26.63
N ARG A 205 3.62 3.11 26.33
CA ARG A 205 3.60 1.83 27.07
C ARG A 205 2.19 1.27 27.25
N CYS A 206 1.38 1.37 26.20
CA CYS A 206 -0.05 1.08 26.22
C CYS A 206 -0.47 0.36 24.93
N THR A 207 -1.66 -0.24 24.95
CA THR A 207 -2.28 -0.89 23.78
C THR A 207 -3.61 -0.25 23.38
N SER A 208 -4.13 0.68 24.20
CA SER A 208 -5.36 1.42 23.88
C SER A 208 -5.10 2.41 22.76
N GLU A 209 -5.96 2.41 21.74
CA GLU A 209 -5.95 3.40 20.65
C GLU A 209 -6.64 4.72 21.04
N ASP A 210 -7.39 4.77 22.15
CA ASP A 210 -7.95 6.04 22.63
C ASP A 210 -6.98 6.75 23.58
N ILE A 211 -5.83 7.14 23.04
CA ILE A 211 -4.82 7.91 23.77
C ILE A 211 -4.48 9.20 23.04
N ALA A 212 -4.02 10.19 23.80
CA ALA A 212 -3.35 11.36 23.25
C ALA A 212 -1.91 10.98 22.90
N VAL A 213 -1.63 10.80 21.60
CA VAL A 213 -0.29 10.43 21.12
C VAL A 213 0.55 11.70 20.96
N LYS A 214 1.74 11.73 21.58
CA LYS A 214 2.74 12.76 21.30
C LYS A 214 3.65 12.30 20.17
N TYR A 215 3.48 12.89 18.99
CA TYR A 215 4.25 12.53 17.80
C TYR A 215 5.77 12.63 18.03
N LYS A 216 6.50 11.63 17.55
CA LYS A 216 7.96 11.59 17.52
C LYS A 216 8.41 10.96 16.22
N ASN A 217 9.40 11.56 15.58
CA ASN A 217 10.03 11.00 14.40
C ASN A 217 11.52 11.32 14.39
N ARG A 218 12.31 10.38 13.86
CA ARG A 218 13.72 10.54 13.56
C ARG A 218 14.08 10.12 12.14
N ILE A 219 13.15 9.53 11.38
CA ILE A 219 13.35 9.16 9.97
C ILE A 219 13.43 10.44 9.12
N PRO A 220 14.50 10.65 8.35
CA PRO A 220 14.63 11.78 7.45
C PRO A 220 13.53 11.83 6.39
N GLN A 221 12.98 13.02 6.14
CA GLN A 221 11.92 13.22 5.15
C GLN A 221 12.32 12.72 3.75
N GLN A 222 13.59 12.86 3.37
CA GLN A 222 14.10 12.36 2.09
C GLN A 222 13.88 10.86 1.90
N ILE A 223 13.98 10.04 2.96
CA ILE A 223 13.65 8.61 2.86
C ILE A 223 12.17 8.46 2.52
N VAL A 224 11.30 9.19 3.24
CA VAL A 224 9.85 9.15 3.05
C VAL A 224 9.47 9.53 1.62
N ASP A 225 10.03 10.63 1.10
CA ASP A 225 9.73 11.11 -0.26
C ASP A 225 10.14 10.09 -1.33
N ILE A 226 11.28 9.41 -1.16
CA ILE A 226 11.73 8.35 -2.09
C ILE A 226 10.76 7.16 -2.06
N PHE A 227 10.30 6.74 -0.88
CA PHE A 227 9.31 5.67 -0.78
C PHE A 227 7.97 6.06 -1.41
N GLU A 228 7.48 7.26 -1.14
CA GLU A 228 6.21 7.79 -1.68
C GLU A 228 6.22 7.89 -3.20
N LYS A 229 7.34 8.35 -3.78
CA LYS A 229 7.57 8.37 -5.23
C LYS A 229 7.40 7.00 -5.88
N HIS A 230 7.64 5.93 -5.13
CA HIS A 230 7.63 4.54 -5.62
C HIS A 230 6.42 3.73 -5.13
N GLY A 231 5.36 4.39 -4.68
CA GLY A 231 4.08 3.73 -4.37
C GLY A 231 3.98 3.18 -2.94
N PHE A 232 4.94 3.51 -2.07
CA PHE A 232 4.91 3.11 -0.67
C PHE A 232 4.42 4.27 0.20
N ILE A 233 3.54 3.97 1.15
CA ILE A 233 3.16 4.90 2.20
C ILE A 233 3.97 4.63 3.46
N TRP A 234 4.08 5.64 4.31
CA TRP A 234 4.84 5.62 5.55
C TRP A 234 3.96 5.63 6.80
N GLY A 235 4.22 4.68 7.72
CA GLY A 235 3.51 4.55 8.99
C GLY A 235 3.77 5.69 9.98
N GLY A 236 4.79 6.52 9.75
CA GLY A 236 5.01 7.75 10.50
C GLY A 236 4.01 8.87 10.20
N LYS A 237 3.09 8.70 9.24
CA LYS A 237 1.96 9.63 9.01
C LYS A 237 0.68 9.25 9.72
N TRP A 238 0.67 8.14 10.45
CA TRP A 238 -0.46 7.71 11.26
C TRP A 238 -0.49 8.50 12.57
N TYR A 239 -1.69 8.82 13.07
CA TYR A 239 -1.88 9.31 14.44
C TYR A 239 -1.29 8.29 15.42
N HIS A 240 -1.55 7.01 15.15
CA HIS A 240 -0.92 5.86 15.77
C HIS A 240 0.39 5.49 15.04
N TYR A 241 1.38 6.39 15.09
CA TYR A 241 2.60 6.31 14.28
C TYR A 241 3.40 5.03 14.48
N ASP A 242 3.95 4.52 13.37
CA ASP A 242 4.94 3.45 13.30
C ASP A 242 6.03 3.88 12.32
N THR A 243 7.06 4.60 12.79
CA THR A 243 7.97 5.31 11.89
C THR A 243 8.94 4.38 11.17
N MET A 244 9.14 3.14 11.62
CA MET A 244 9.94 2.19 10.85
C MET A 244 9.21 1.68 9.61
N HIS A 245 7.89 1.74 9.62
CA HIS A 245 7.07 0.96 8.72
C HIS A 245 6.79 1.67 7.39
N PHE A 246 7.05 0.98 6.29
CA PHE A 246 6.65 1.37 4.95
C PHE A 246 5.88 0.23 4.29
N GLU A 247 4.76 0.53 3.63
CA GLU A 247 3.97 -0.48 2.92
C GLU A 247 3.54 -0.01 1.53
N TYR A 248 3.57 -0.92 0.56
CA TYR A 248 3.18 -0.65 -0.82
C TYR A 248 1.66 -0.50 -0.91
N ARG A 249 1.20 0.73 -1.16
CA ARG A 249 -0.21 1.12 -1.24
C ARG A 249 -0.42 2.18 -2.33
N PRO A 250 -0.08 1.86 -3.60
CA PRO A 250 -0.14 2.82 -4.69
C PRO A 250 -1.55 3.40 -4.90
N GLU A 251 -2.61 2.67 -4.52
CA GLU A 251 -3.99 3.15 -4.65
C GLU A 251 -4.28 4.39 -3.79
N LEU A 252 -3.50 4.63 -2.73
CA LEU A 252 -3.66 5.80 -1.85
C LEU A 252 -2.89 7.03 -2.35
N LEU A 253 -2.09 6.86 -3.42
CA LEU A 253 -1.22 7.89 -3.98
C LEU A 253 -1.69 8.37 -5.36
N ILE A 254 -2.84 7.86 -5.82
CA ILE A 254 -3.47 8.26 -7.08
C ILE A 254 -4.41 9.44 -6.79
N GLU A 255 -4.18 10.55 -7.49
CA GLU A 255 -5.05 11.72 -7.49
C GLU A 255 -6.30 11.47 -8.35
N ASP A 256 -7.38 12.18 -8.05
CA ASP A 256 -8.70 11.99 -8.69
C ASP A 256 -8.84 12.59 -10.08
#